data_AF-A0A4Z0F6Z7-F1
#
_entry.id   AF-A0A4Z0F6Z7-F1
#
_cell.length_a   1.000
_cell.length_b   1.000
_cell.length_c   1.000
_cell.angle_alpha   90.00
_cell.angle_beta   90.00
_cell.angle_gamma   90.00
#
_symmetry.space_group_name_H-M   'P 1'
#
loop_
_entity.id
_entity.type
_entity.pdbx_description
1 polymer ?
#
loop_
_entity_poly.entity_id
_entity_poly.type
_entity_poly.pdbx_seq_one_letter_code
_entity_poly.pdbx_strand_id
1 'polypeptide(L)'
;MDIKKELTETYIITELDELDLVTLYVTNYKPGKGKLVIECFGETWVCCFSAMGCSSIQEFILRSDNDYLLRKLLKETYETDFDKINKEAQKRGFDICAYSDIEIAMQADEMRECFGDDWQMNLPMCNTVEYHYVSKILDAIKEALQQN
;
A
#
# COMPACT_ATOMS: atom_id res chain seq x y z
N MET A 1 -19.27 -4.35 30.89
CA MET A 1 -18.39 -3.57 30.01
C MET A 1 -17.10 -3.38 30.77
N ASP A 2 -16.02 -4.01 30.30
CA ASP A 2 -14.72 -3.95 30.98
C ASP A 2 -13.83 -2.93 30.27
N ILE A 3 -13.17 -2.09 31.05
CA ILE A 3 -12.27 -1.04 30.55
C ILE A 3 -10.83 -1.47 30.88
N LYS A 4 -9.96 -1.41 29.88
CA LYS A 4 -8.51 -1.60 30.06
C LYS A 4 -7.76 -0.38 29.56
N LYS A 5 -6.65 -0.08 30.25
CA LYS A 5 -5.66 0.92 29.85
C LYS A 5 -4.44 0.18 29.32
N GLU A 6 -3.94 0.60 28.16
CA GLU A 6 -2.75 0.04 27.52
C GLU A 6 -1.75 1.18 27.26
N LEU A 7 -0.45 0.87 27.30
CA LEU A 7 0.61 1.83 26.97
C LEU A 7 0.79 1.88 25.45
N THR A 8 0.96 3.07 24.90
CA THR A 8 1.31 3.27 23.49
C THR A 8 2.60 4.07 23.41
N GLU A 9 3.57 3.53 22.68
CA GLU A 9 4.80 4.24 22.33
C GLU A 9 4.54 5.11 21.10
N THR A 10 5.12 6.30 21.06
CA THR A 10 4.97 7.25 19.95
C THR A 10 6.34 7.64 19.44
N TYR A 11 6.56 7.46 18.14
CA TYR A 11 7.78 7.87 17.45
C TYR A 11 7.43 8.98 16.47
N ILE A 12 8.22 10.05 16.48
CA ILE A 12 8.10 11.16 15.55
C ILE A 12 9.34 11.11 14.67
N ILE A 13 9.15 10.87 13.39
CA ILE A 13 10.23 10.71 12.41
C ILE A 13 10.24 11.96 11.53
N THR A 14 11.35 12.69 11.57
CA THR A 14 11.56 13.97 10.88
C THR A 14 12.77 13.89 9.96
N GLU A 15 13.05 14.96 9.22
CA GLU A 15 14.21 15.07 8.32
C GLU A 15 14.24 13.99 7.23
N LEU A 16 13.05 13.60 6.76
CA LEU A 16 12.88 12.63 5.68
C LEU A 16 12.95 13.34 4.33
N ASP A 17 13.63 12.72 3.36
CA ASP A 17 13.65 13.20 1.98
C ASP A 17 12.33 12.84 1.29
N GLU A 18 11.73 13.80 0.58
CA GLU A 18 10.46 13.66 -0.15
C GLU A 18 9.24 13.19 0.67
N LEU A 19 9.30 13.19 2.01
CA LEU A 19 8.19 12.83 2.89
C LEU A 19 7.93 13.90 3.94
N ASP A 20 6.66 14.11 4.25
CA ASP A 20 6.27 14.84 5.45
C ASP A 20 6.66 14.07 6.73
N LEU A 21 6.58 14.76 7.86
CA LEU A 21 6.77 14.15 9.18
C LEU A 21 5.86 12.94 9.36
N VAL A 22 6.45 11.81 9.72
CA VAL A 22 5.74 10.56 9.99
C VAL A 22 5.61 10.35 11.49
N THR A 23 4.38 10.17 11.98
CA THR A 23 4.12 9.79 13.37
C THR A 23 3.69 8.33 13.45
N LEU A 24 4.38 7.56 14.28
CA LEU A 24 4.12 6.14 14.50
C LEU A 24 3.60 5.93 15.92
N TYR A 25 2.42 5.32 16.06
CA TYR A 25 1.90 4.88 17.34
C TYR A 25 1.91 3.35 17.41
N VAL A 26 2.58 2.82 18.42
CA VAL A 26 2.76 1.38 18.63
C VAL A 26 2.18 0.96 19.96
N THR A 27 1.17 0.09 19.93
CA THR A 27 0.55 -0.48 21.13
C THR A 27 0.79 -1.99 21.16
N ASN A 28 1.66 -2.47 22.05
CA ASN A 28 1.92 -3.89 22.26
C ASN A 28 0.98 -4.44 23.36
N TYR A 29 -0.13 -5.07 22.97
CA TYR A 29 -1.13 -5.59 23.94
C TYR A 29 -0.62 -6.80 24.73
N LYS A 30 0.13 -7.68 24.08
CA LYS A 30 0.83 -8.83 24.65
C LYS A 30 1.80 -9.40 23.60
N PRO A 31 2.73 -10.29 23.95
CA PRO A 31 3.59 -10.93 22.95
C PRO A 31 2.76 -11.51 21.80
N GLY A 32 3.10 -11.12 20.56
CA GLY A 32 2.40 -11.57 19.36
C GLY A 32 1.14 -10.80 18.97
N LYS A 33 0.67 -9.83 19.77
CA LYS A 33 -0.53 -9.04 19.49
C LYS A 33 -0.35 -7.56 19.76
N GLY A 34 -0.69 -6.73 18.79
CA GLY A 34 -0.57 -5.29 18.92
C GLY A 34 -1.30 -4.52 17.84
N LYS A 35 -1.22 -3.20 17.95
CA LYS A 35 -1.80 -2.25 17.01
C LYS A 35 -0.71 -1.28 16.55
N LEU A 36 -0.74 -1.02 15.26
CA LEU A 36 0.07 -0.02 14.58
C LEU A 36 -0.85 1.06 14.03
N VAL A 37 -0.48 2.32 14.25
CA VAL A 37 -1.07 3.48 13.59
C VAL A 37 0.07 4.30 13.00
N ILE A 38 -0.02 4.60 11.71
CA ILE A 38 0.91 5.46 10.98
C ILE A 38 0.13 6.68 10.56
N GLU A 39 0.66 7.87 10.83
CA GLU A 39 0.10 9.15 10.42
C GLU A 39 1.14 9.91 9.60
N CYS A 40 0.74 10.44 8.44
CA CYS A 40 1.58 11.28 7.59
C CYS A 40 0.68 12.17 6.73
N PHE A 41 0.98 13.48 6.66
CA PHE A 41 0.23 14.45 5.86
C PHE A 41 -1.31 14.39 6.01
N GLY A 42 -1.81 14.24 7.24
CA GLY A 42 -3.27 14.17 7.52
C GLY A 42 -3.93 12.84 7.13
N GLU A 43 -3.19 11.92 6.52
CA GLU A 43 -3.62 10.56 6.26
C GLU A 43 -3.23 9.63 7.41
N THR A 44 -3.97 8.53 7.56
CA THR A 44 -3.72 7.55 8.63
C THR A 44 -3.95 6.11 8.16
N TRP A 45 -2.95 5.26 8.40
CA TRP A 45 -3.03 3.83 8.16
C TRP A 45 -3.00 3.06 9.47
N VAL A 46 -3.95 2.15 9.64
CA VAL A 46 -4.14 1.41 10.89
C VAL A 46 -4.12 -0.08 10.61
N CYS A 47 -3.32 -0.82 11.38
CA CYS A 47 -3.36 -2.27 11.35
C CYS A 47 -3.33 -2.87 12.75
N CYS A 48 -4.13 -3.91 12.95
CA CYS A 48 -4.08 -4.75 14.14
C CYS A 48 -3.48 -6.10 13.77
N PHE A 49 -2.42 -6.48 14.48
CA PHE A 49 -1.77 -7.76 14.29
C PHE A 49 -2.11 -8.69 15.45
N SER A 50 -2.64 -9.87 15.14
CA SER A 50 -3.15 -10.83 16.15
C SER A 50 -2.36 -12.14 16.22
N ALA A 51 -1.38 -12.32 15.33
CA ALA A 51 -0.56 -13.53 15.19
C ALA A 51 0.89 -13.21 14.76
N MET A 52 1.62 -12.42 15.56
CA MET A 52 3.02 -12.04 15.29
C MET A 52 4.05 -12.99 15.94
N GLY A 53 3.65 -14.17 16.40
CA GLY A 53 4.52 -15.04 17.20
C GLY A 53 4.77 -14.48 18.60
N CYS A 54 6.02 -14.41 19.06
CA CYS A 54 6.37 -13.81 20.36
C CYS A 54 6.94 -12.38 20.24
N SER A 55 6.82 -11.75 19.06
CA SER A 55 7.44 -10.46 18.79
C SER A 55 6.62 -9.26 19.26
N SER A 56 7.32 -8.14 19.50
CA SER A 56 6.71 -6.81 19.53
C SER A 56 6.32 -6.36 18.11
N ILE A 57 5.52 -5.30 18.01
CA ILE A 57 5.19 -4.66 16.73
C ILE A 57 6.46 -4.15 16.03
N GLN A 58 7.39 -3.54 16.77
CA GLN A 58 8.64 -3.02 16.22
C GLN A 58 9.47 -4.13 15.56
N GLU A 59 9.71 -5.23 16.29
CA GLU A 59 10.40 -6.42 15.76
C GLU A 59 9.65 -7.03 14.58
N PHE A 60 8.31 -7.05 14.64
CA PHE A 60 7.48 -7.59 13.59
C PHE A 60 7.58 -6.77 12.31
N ILE A 61 7.58 -5.44 12.40
CA ILE A 61 7.75 -4.55 11.25
C ILE A 61 9.13 -4.77 10.62
N LEU A 62 10.20 -4.77 11.42
CA LEU A 62 11.57 -4.90 10.92
C LEU A 62 11.83 -6.19 10.15
N ARG A 63 11.24 -7.32 10.59
CA ARG A 63 11.44 -8.61 9.93
C ARG A 63 10.45 -8.90 8.80
N SER A 64 9.32 -8.21 8.76
CA SER A 64 8.27 -8.46 7.77
C SER A 64 8.64 -7.83 6.43
N ASP A 65 8.22 -8.48 5.35
CA ASP A 65 8.33 -7.93 4.00
C ASP A 65 7.42 -6.70 3.83
N ASN A 66 7.84 -5.71 3.05
CA ASN A 66 7.05 -4.49 2.83
C ASN A 66 5.74 -4.78 2.10
N ASP A 67 5.73 -5.66 1.10
CA ASP A 67 4.51 -6.00 0.37
C ASP A 67 3.47 -6.61 1.30
N TYR A 68 3.90 -7.49 2.21
CA TYR A 68 3.01 -8.02 3.24
C TYR A 68 2.40 -6.92 4.12
N LEU A 69 3.23 -5.97 4.58
CA LEU A 69 2.75 -4.87 5.44
C LEU A 69 1.81 -3.93 4.68
N LEU A 70 2.12 -3.60 3.43
CA LEU A 70 1.29 -2.78 2.55
C LEU A 70 -0.08 -3.41 2.36
N ARG A 71 -0.16 -4.71 2.07
CA ARG A 71 -1.43 -5.46 1.96
C ARG A 71 -2.22 -5.55 3.27
N LYS A 72 -1.61 -5.20 4.40
CA LYS A 72 -2.28 -5.11 5.71
C LYS A 72 -2.74 -3.70 6.07
N LEU A 73 -2.11 -2.68 5.48
CA LEU A 73 -2.38 -1.26 5.72
C LEU A 73 -3.34 -0.68 4.68
N LEU A 74 -3.26 -1.17 3.44
CA LEU A 74 -4.01 -0.67 2.30
C LEU A 74 -5.19 -1.59 1.98
N LYS A 75 -6.29 -0.99 1.55
CA LYS A 75 -7.47 -1.73 1.05
C LYS A 75 -7.18 -2.31 -0.32
N GLU A 76 -6.67 -1.47 -1.22
CA GLU A 76 -6.29 -1.83 -2.58
C GLU A 76 -4.80 -1.56 -2.76
N THR A 77 -4.12 -2.51 -3.38
CA THR A 77 -2.66 -2.41 -3.64
C THR A 77 -2.36 -2.35 -5.13
N TYR A 78 -3.33 -2.69 -5.97
CA TYR A 78 -3.20 -2.71 -7.42
C TYR A 78 -4.34 -1.94 -8.08
N GLU A 79 -4.07 -1.36 -9.23
CA GLU A 79 -5.03 -0.71 -10.12
C GLU A 79 -4.70 -1.03 -11.58
N THR A 80 -5.65 -0.74 -12.49
CA THR A 80 -5.45 -0.92 -13.93
C THR A 80 -4.30 -0.05 -14.42
N ASP A 81 -3.34 -0.65 -15.11
CA ASP A 81 -2.18 0.03 -15.70
C ASP A 81 -2.55 0.61 -17.07
N PHE A 82 -3.23 1.76 -17.04
CA PHE A 82 -3.68 2.48 -18.22
C PHE A 82 -2.53 2.88 -19.14
N ASP A 83 -1.39 3.29 -18.59
CA ASP A 83 -0.21 3.67 -19.37
C ASP A 83 0.33 2.50 -20.20
N LYS A 84 0.38 1.30 -19.60
CA LYS A 84 0.79 0.09 -20.31
C LYS A 84 -0.22 -0.32 -21.38
N ILE A 85 -1.52 -0.17 -21.11
CA ILE A 85 -2.58 -0.43 -22.09
C ILE A 85 -2.43 0.49 -23.30
N ASN A 86 -2.39 1.81 -23.07
CA ASN A 86 -2.25 2.83 -24.11
C ASN A 86 -0.98 2.59 -24.95
N LYS A 87 0.14 2.31 -24.29
CA LYS A 87 1.43 2.01 -24.95
C LYS A 87 1.39 0.75 -25.80
N GLU A 88 0.73 -0.31 -25.33
CA GLU A 88 0.66 -1.57 -26.06
C GLU A 88 -0.32 -1.51 -27.23
N ALA A 89 -1.46 -0.83 -27.05
CA ALA A 89 -2.42 -0.55 -28.11
C ALA A 89 -1.77 0.25 -29.25
N GLN A 90 -1.04 1.32 -28.89
CA GLN A 90 -0.32 2.13 -29.86
C GLN A 90 0.67 1.32 -30.69
N LYS A 91 1.44 0.40 -30.08
CA LYS A 91 2.37 -0.48 -30.81
C LYS A 91 1.65 -1.41 -31.79
N ARG A 92 0.41 -1.79 -31.49
CA ARG A 92 -0.42 -2.67 -32.31
C ARG A 92 -1.23 -1.89 -33.36
N GLY A 93 -1.12 -0.56 -33.39
CA GLY A 93 -1.78 0.30 -34.37
C GLY A 93 -3.21 0.69 -33.99
N PHE A 94 -3.61 0.52 -32.73
CA PHE A 94 -4.92 0.92 -32.23
C PHE A 94 -4.85 2.29 -31.56
N ASP A 95 -5.86 3.13 -31.79
CA ASP A 95 -6.02 4.44 -31.18
C ASP A 95 -6.81 4.33 -29.86
N ILE A 96 -6.22 3.65 -28.88
CA ILE A 96 -6.80 3.51 -27.54
C ILE A 96 -6.11 4.49 -26.60
N CYS A 97 -6.91 5.36 -25.98
CA CYS A 97 -6.48 6.28 -24.95
C CYS A 97 -7.47 6.26 -23.79
N ALA A 98 -7.09 5.64 -22.68
CA ALA A 98 -7.92 5.55 -21.48
C ALA A 98 -7.11 5.92 -20.24
N TYR A 99 -7.80 6.49 -19.25
CA TYR A 99 -7.30 6.88 -17.92
C TYR A 99 -8.23 6.40 -16.81
N SER A 100 -9.25 5.63 -17.16
CA SER A 100 -10.25 5.08 -16.23
C SER A 100 -10.85 3.80 -16.82
N ASP A 101 -11.40 2.95 -15.94
CA ASP A 101 -12.05 1.70 -16.37
C ASP A 101 -13.29 1.98 -17.25
N ILE A 102 -13.94 3.13 -17.07
CA ILE A 102 -15.09 3.55 -17.88
C ILE A 102 -14.65 3.82 -19.32
N GLU A 103 -13.57 4.56 -19.53
CA GLU A 103 -13.04 4.85 -20.86
C GLU A 103 -12.57 3.59 -21.58
N ILE A 104 -12.00 2.62 -20.84
CA ILE A 104 -11.70 1.29 -21.37
C ILE A 104 -12.99 0.59 -21.83
N ALA A 105 -14.02 0.56 -20.98
CA ALA A 105 -15.27 -0.10 -21.30
C ALA A 105 -16.00 0.54 -22.50
N MET A 106 -15.80 1.84 -22.73
CA MET A 106 -16.33 2.55 -23.90
C MET A 106 -15.63 2.16 -25.21
N GLN A 107 -14.42 1.59 -25.16
CA GLN A 107 -13.61 1.16 -26.30
C GLN A 107 -13.54 -0.38 -26.37
N ALA A 108 -14.62 -1.06 -25.99
CA ALA A 108 -14.62 -2.51 -25.80
C ALA A 108 -14.33 -3.32 -27.08
N ASP A 109 -14.71 -2.80 -28.25
CA ASP A 109 -14.48 -3.47 -29.53
C ASP A 109 -13.01 -3.34 -29.95
N GLU A 110 -12.42 -2.15 -29.82
CA GLU A 110 -10.99 -1.92 -30.05
C GLU A 110 -10.13 -2.70 -29.06
N MET A 111 -10.54 -2.76 -27.78
CA MET A 111 -9.88 -3.57 -26.76
C MET A 111 -9.94 -5.07 -27.10
N ARG A 112 -11.08 -5.56 -27.60
CA ARG A 112 -11.23 -6.96 -28.06
C ARG A 112 -10.33 -7.24 -29.26
N GLU A 113 -10.29 -6.36 -30.24
CA GLU A 113 -9.43 -6.54 -31.42
C GLU A 113 -7.94 -6.48 -31.07
N CYS A 114 -7.56 -5.59 -30.14
CA CYS A 114 -6.18 -5.39 -29.74
C CYS A 114 -5.66 -6.47 -28.78
N PHE A 115 -6.46 -6.86 -27.78
CA PHE A 115 -6.04 -7.73 -26.66
C PHE A 115 -6.73 -9.10 -26.61
N GLY A 116 -7.70 -9.36 -27.50
CA GLY A 116 -8.47 -10.61 -27.58
C GLY A 116 -9.77 -10.58 -26.78
N ASP A 117 -10.60 -11.61 -26.95
CA ASP A 117 -11.94 -11.69 -26.36
C ASP A 117 -11.95 -11.63 -24.81
N ASP A 118 -10.91 -12.17 -24.17
CA ASP A 118 -10.79 -12.23 -22.72
C ASP A 118 -10.04 -11.02 -22.11
N TRP A 119 -9.96 -9.90 -22.84
CA TRP A 119 -9.21 -8.72 -22.40
C TRP A 119 -9.64 -8.21 -21.02
N GLN A 120 -10.95 -8.27 -20.71
CA GLN A 120 -11.53 -7.81 -19.44
C GLN A 120 -10.97 -8.55 -18.22
N MET A 121 -10.56 -9.80 -18.40
CA MET A 121 -10.02 -10.64 -17.32
C MET A 121 -8.50 -10.54 -17.19
N ASN A 122 -7.84 -9.95 -18.18
CA ASN A 122 -6.38 -9.94 -18.31
C ASN A 122 -5.83 -8.53 -18.52
N LEU A 123 -6.52 -7.53 -17.95
CA LEU A 123 -6.05 -6.16 -17.95
C LEU A 123 -4.69 -6.06 -17.24
N PRO A 124 -3.70 -5.37 -17.83
CA PRO A 124 -2.47 -5.03 -17.13
C PRO A 124 -2.78 -4.28 -15.82
N MET A 125 -2.10 -4.66 -14.75
CA MET A 125 -2.22 -4.03 -13.43
C MET A 125 -0.87 -3.46 -12.99
N CYS A 126 -0.90 -2.36 -12.26
CA CYS A 126 0.25 -1.77 -11.57
C CYS A 126 -0.10 -1.53 -10.09
N ASN A 127 0.90 -1.21 -9.27
CA ASN A 127 0.65 -0.81 -7.89
C ASN A 127 0.03 0.58 -7.85
N THR A 128 -0.86 0.82 -6.89
CA THR A 128 -1.50 2.14 -6.73
C THR A 128 -0.48 3.22 -6.34
N VAL A 129 -0.81 4.48 -6.60
CA VAL A 129 -0.02 5.62 -6.10
C VAL A 129 0.13 5.56 -4.57
N GLU A 130 -0.93 5.19 -3.85
CA GLU A 130 -0.91 5.04 -2.39
C GLU A 130 0.06 3.92 -1.94
N TYR A 131 0.13 2.80 -2.68
CA TYR A 131 1.11 1.74 -2.42
C TYR A 131 2.54 2.28 -2.41
N HIS A 132 2.90 3.06 -3.42
CA HIS A 132 4.25 3.64 -3.52
C HIS A 132 4.51 4.66 -2.40
N TYR A 133 3.53 5.47 -2.06
CA TYR A 133 3.64 6.45 -0.98
C TYR A 133 3.85 5.78 0.38
N VAL A 134 3.00 4.82 0.74
CA VAL A 134 3.11 4.10 2.01
C VAL A 134 4.34 3.19 2.05
N SER A 135 4.81 2.69 0.90
CA SER A 135 6.08 1.94 0.84
C SER A 135 7.25 2.81 1.29
N LYS A 136 7.36 4.05 0.79
CA LYS A 136 8.41 5.00 1.23
C LYS A 136 8.30 5.29 2.73
N ILE A 137 7.08 5.45 3.25
CA ILE A 137 6.84 5.65 4.69
C ILE A 137 7.30 4.43 5.50
N LEU A 138 7.03 3.21 5.03
CA LEU A 138 7.48 1.99 5.71
C LEU A 138 9.01 1.85 5.72
N ASP A 139 9.67 2.22 4.63
CA ASP A 139 11.13 2.23 4.56
C ASP A 139 11.72 3.20 5.61
N ALA A 140 11.20 4.44 5.67
CA ALA A 140 11.59 5.42 6.68
C ALA A 140 11.33 4.93 8.12
N ILE A 141 10.18 4.28 8.37
CA ILE A 141 9.88 3.68 9.67
C ILE A 141 10.88 2.58 10.03
N LYS A 142 11.21 1.70 9.08
CA LYS A 142 12.16 0.61 9.32
C LYS A 142 13.55 1.15 9.63
N GLU A 143 14.03 2.13 8.88
CA GLU A 143 15.30 2.79 9.14
C GLU A 143 15.33 3.44 10.52
N ALA A 144 14.28 4.17 10.90
CA ALA A 144 14.18 4.81 12.21
C ALA A 144 14.17 3.79 13.36
N LEU A 145 13.45 2.67 13.20
CA LEU A 145 13.38 1.61 14.21
C LEU A 145 14.67 0.79 14.33
N GLN A 146 15.54 0.77 13.31
CA GLN A 146 16.85 0.11 13.39
C GLN A 146 17.89 0.93 14.17
N GLN A 147 17.71 2.25 14.23
CA GLN A 147 18.64 3.18 14.88
C GLN A 147 18.35 3.40 16.38
N ASN A 148 17.26 2.83 16.88
CA ASN A 148 16.73 3.01 18.24
C ASN A 148 16.80 1.69 19.02
#